data_AF-A0A945MZX9-F1
#
_entry.id   AF-A0A945MZX9-F1
#
_cell.length_a   1.000
_cell.length_b   1.000
_cell.length_c   1.000
_cell.angle_alpha   90.00
_cell.angle_beta   90.00
_cell.angle_gamma   90.00
#
_symmetry.space_group_name_H-M   'P 1'
#
loop_
_entity.id
_entity.type
_entity.pdbx_description
1 polymer ?
#
loop_
_entity_poly.entity_id
_entity_poly.type
_entity_poly.pdbx_seq_one_letter_code
_entity_poly.pdbx_strand_id
1 'polypeptide(L)'
;MTQPDRAYTFVYRALLTEEALDRAGRQSSSHSDIDHQKIAELLSLDAMDEEYVENARAMGTVYTAIAAFENSVRDLVAGTLLENVGEGWWQGCVS
;
A
#
# COMPACT_ATOMS: atom_id res chain seq x y z
N MET A 1 1.82 33.10 21.06
CA MET A 1 1.53 31.67 20.80
C MET A 1 2.84 30.92 20.95
N THR A 2 2.91 30.01 21.91
CA THR A 2 4.07 29.14 22.13
C THR A 2 4.22 28.17 20.94
N GLN A 3 5.43 27.69 20.66
CA GLN A 3 5.68 26.69 19.61
C GLN A 3 4.68 25.50 19.60
N PRO A 4 4.31 24.90 20.75
CA PRO A 4 3.30 23.83 20.78
C PRO A 4 1.93 24.26 20.22
N ASP A 5 1.42 25.47 20.54
CA ASP A 5 0.13 25.94 20.01
C ASP A 5 0.10 26.00 18.47
N ARG A 6 1.24 26.36 17.87
CA ARG A 6 1.37 26.44 16.41
C ARG A 6 1.32 25.05 15.77
N ALA A 7 1.96 24.07 16.39
CA ALA A 7 1.93 22.68 15.95
C ALA A 7 0.53 22.08 16.10
N TYR A 8 -0.13 22.28 17.25
CA TYR A 8 -1.52 21.83 17.46
C TYR A 8 -2.48 22.45 16.46
N THR A 9 -2.38 23.76 16.22
CA THR A 9 -3.23 24.45 15.24
C THR A 9 -2.99 23.92 13.83
N PHE A 10 -1.73 23.63 13.47
CA PHE A 10 -1.40 23.05 12.17
C PHE A 10 -2.00 21.65 11.99
N VAL A 11 -1.81 20.76 12.96
CA VAL A 11 -2.35 19.39 12.93
C VAL A 11 -3.88 19.41 12.89
N TYR A 12 -4.52 20.27 13.70
CA TYR A 12 -5.96 20.38 13.72
C TYR A 12 -6.54 20.87 12.38
N ARG A 13 -5.88 21.83 11.73
CA ARG A 13 -6.27 22.28 10.38
C ARG A 13 -6.08 21.20 9.33
N ALA A 14 -5.00 20.42 9.42
CA ALA A 14 -4.77 19.28 8.54
C ALA A 14 -5.92 18.25 8.66
N LEU A 15 -6.29 17.89 9.89
CA LEU A 15 -7.39 16.96 10.16
C LEU A 15 -8.74 17.46 9.61
N LEU A 16 -9.07 18.73 9.83
CA LEU A 16 -10.29 19.34 9.28
C LEU A 16 -10.28 19.37 7.75
N THR A 17 -9.10 19.53 7.15
CA THR A 17 -8.95 19.57 5.70
C THR A 17 -9.11 18.17 5.09
N GLU A 18 -8.58 17.12 5.72
CA GLU A 18 -8.84 15.74 5.29
C GLU A 18 -10.32 15.40 5.32
N GLU A 19 -11.00 15.67 6.44
CA GLU A 19 -12.44 15.42 6.58
C GLU A 19 -13.28 16.20 5.55
N ALA A 20 -12.89 17.44 5.24
CA ALA A 20 -13.55 18.24 4.21
C ALA A 20 -13.30 17.69 2.79
N LEU A 21 -12.10 17.20 2.51
CA LEU A 21 -11.74 16.57 1.23
C LEU A 21 -12.50 15.25 1.04
N ASP A 22 -12.62 14.43 2.07
CA ASP A 22 -13.36 13.17 2.01
C ASP A 22 -14.84 13.42 1.74
N ARG A 23 -15.46 14.40 2.41
CA ARG A 23 -16.84 14.84 2.12
C ARG A 23 -17.02 15.42 0.73
N ALA A 24 -15.98 16.05 0.18
CA ALA A 24 -15.98 16.55 -1.19
C ALA A 24 -15.80 15.43 -2.24
N GLY A 25 -15.69 14.17 -1.80
CA GLY A 25 -15.55 13.02 -2.68
C GLY A 25 -14.13 12.85 -3.22
N ARG A 26 -13.10 13.23 -2.43
CA ARG A 26 -11.70 12.96 -2.80
C ARG A 26 -11.54 11.48 -3.08
N GLN A 27 -11.13 11.15 -4.30
CA GLN A 27 -10.60 9.84 -4.61
C GLN A 27 -9.21 9.75 -3.96
N SER A 28 -9.12 9.05 -2.83
CA SER A 28 -7.83 8.74 -2.24
C SER A 28 -7.05 7.91 -3.26
N SER A 29 -5.80 8.27 -3.55
CA SER A 29 -4.95 7.48 -4.44
C SER A 29 -4.62 6.10 -3.86
N SER A 30 -5.05 5.82 -2.63
CA SER A 30 -4.89 4.53 -1.96
C SER A 30 -5.91 3.50 -2.47
N HIS A 31 -7.07 3.94 -2.92
CA HIS A 31 -8.00 3.10 -3.67
C HIS A 31 -7.79 3.35 -5.16
N SER A 32 -6.65 2.92 -5.68
CA SER A 32 -6.69 2.44 -7.06
C SER A 32 -7.54 1.17 -7.03
N ASP A 33 -8.86 1.33 -7.15
CA ASP A 33 -9.66 0.33 -7.84
C ASP A 33 -9.08 0.30 -9.25
N ILE A 34 -7.97 -0.43 -9.37
CA ILE A 34 -7.43 -0.83 -10.65
C ILE A 34 -8.60 -1.56 -11.27
N ASP A 35 -9.22 -0.90 -12.24
CA ASP A 35 -10.33 -1.47 -12.95
C ASP A 35 -9.79 -2.67 -13.72
N HIS A 36 -9.93 -3.86 -13.12
CA HIS A 36 -9.43 -5.11 -13.66
C HIS A 36 -10.06 -5.39 -15.03
N GLN A 37 -11.27 -4.88 -15.25
CA GLN A 37 -11.96 -4.97 -16.52
C GLN A 37 -11.29 -4.08 -17.56
N LYS A 38 -10.98 -2.82 -17.22
CA LYS A 38 -10.24 -1.92 -18.12
C LYS A 38 -8.84 -2.45 -18.45
N ILE A 39 -8.14 -3.05 -17.48
CA ILE A 39 -6.85 -3.70 -17.76
C ILE A 39 -7.04 -4.90 -18.68
N ALA A 40 -8.04 -5.74 -18.44
CA ALA A 40 -8.33 -6.89 -19.29
C ALA A 40 -8.62 -6.47 -20.75
N GLU A 41 -9.41 -5.40 -20.94
CA GLU A 41 -9.70 -4.81 -22.26
C GLU A 41 -8.42 -4.29 -22.93
N LEU A 42 -7.60 -3.49 -22.23
CA LEU A 42 -6.36 -2.95 -22.77
C LEU A 42 -5.35 -4.03 -23.15
N LEU A 43 -5.34 -5.14 -22.43
CA LEU A 43 -4.48 -6.30 -22.69
C LEU A 43 -5.12 -7.31 -23.66
N SER A 44 -6.35 -7.06 -24.10
CA SER A 44 -7.10 -7.95 -25.01
C SER A 44 -7.16 -9.39 -24.51
N LEU A 45 -7.42 -9.57 -23.22
CA LEU A 45 -7.52 -10.91 -22.62
C LEU A 45 -8.63 -11.75 -23.28
N ASP A 46 -9.69 -11.11 -23.77
CA ASP A 46 -10.80 -11.78 -24.48
C ASP A 46 -10.40 -12.40 -25.83
N ALA A 47 -9.23 -12.06 -26.37
CA ALA A 47 -8.68 -12.65 -27.59
C ALA A 47 -7.75 -13.85 -27.30
N MET A 48 -7.47 -14.15 -26.04
CA MET A 48 -6.61 -15.25 -25.61
C MET A 48 -7.43 -16.51 -25.31
N ASP A 49 -6.74 -17.64 -25.14
CA ASP A 49 -7.39 -18.89 -24.74
C ASP A 49 -7.90 -18.79 -23.29
N GLU A 50 -9.20 -19.00 -23.11
CA GLU A 50 -9.89 -18.90 -21.82
C GLU A 50 -9.27 -19.79 -20.74
N GLU A 51 -8.86 -21.03 -21.08
CA GLU A 51 -8.28 -21.96 -20.09
C GLU A 51 -6.94 -21.45 -19.58
N TYR A 52 -6.12 -20.86 -20.46
CA TYR A 52 -4.86 -20.25 -20.05
C TYR A 52 -5.06 -18.97 -19.24
N VAL A 53 -6.06 -18.15 -19.59
CA VAL A 53 -6.40 -16.93 -18.85
C VAL A 53 -6.85 -17.28 -17.42
N GLU A 54 -7.74 -18.26 -17.26
CA GLU A 54 -8.23 -18.65 -15.93
C GLU A 54 -7.12 -19.27 -15.06
N ASN A 55 -6.24 -20.08 -15.65
CA ASN A 55 -5.05 -20.58 -14.95
C ASN A 55 -4.12 -19.44 -14.49
N ALA A 56 -3.93 -18.42 -15.33
CA ALA A 56 -3.13 -17.25 -14.98
C ALA A 56 -3.79 -16.41 -13.87
N ARG A 57 -5.12 -16.25 -13.87
CA ARG A 57 -5.86 -15.58 -12.78
C ARG A 57 -5.69 -16.30 -11.45
N ALA A 58 -5.77 -17.63 -11.45
CA ALA A 58 -5.52 -18.43 -10.25
C ALA A 58 -4.09 -18.22 -9.72
N MET A 59 -3.08 -18.18 -10.61
CA MET A 59 -1.71 -17.84 -10.24
C MET A 59 -1.56 -16.41 -9.72
N GLY A 60 -2.30 -15.45 -10.25
CA GLY A 60 -2.34 -14.07 -9.77
C GLY A 60 -2.75 -13.98 -8.29
N THR A 61 -3.72 -14.78 -7.87
CA THR A 61 -4.14 -14.88 -6.45
C THR A 61 -3.02 -15.43 -5.56
N VAL A 62 -2.35 -16.49 -6.00
CA VAL A 62 -1.21 -17.08 -5.27
C VAL A 62 -0.07 -16.08 -5.14
N TYR A 63 0.28 -15.39 -6.24
CA TYR A 63 1.31 -14.35 -6.24
C TYR A 63 0.96 -13.21 -5.28
N THR A 64 -0.30 -12.76 -5.30
CA THR A 64 -0.79 -11.72 -4.38
C THR A 64 -0.60 -12.13 -2.93
N ALA A 65 -0.97 -13.37 -2.58
CA ALA A 65 -0.83 -13.88 -1.22
C ALA A 65 0.64 -13.94 -0.78
N ILE A 66 1.53 -14.47 -1.63
CA ILE A 66 2.97 -14.57 -1.32
C ILE A 66 3.57 -13.18 -1.15
N ALA A 67 3.32 -12.27 -2.08
CA ALA A 67 3.88 -10.92 -2.04
C ALA A 67 3.37 -10.13 -0.82
N ALA A 68 2.08 -10.22 -0.50
CA ALA A 68 1.52 -9.56 0.68
C ALA A 68 2.14 -10.11 1.98
N PHE A 69 2.28 -11.43 2.07
CA PHE A 69 2.88 -12.09 3.22
C PHE A 69 4.37 -11.73 3.37
N GLU A 70 5.14 -11.78 2.29
CA GLU A 70 6.57 -11.45 2.30
C GLU A 70 6.80 -10.01 2.78
N ASN A 71 6.03 -9.05 2.25
CA ASN A 71 6.13 -7.66 2.68
C ASN A 71 5.74 -7.49 4.16
N SER A 72 4.68 -8.14 4.61
CA SER A 72 4.27 -8.13 6.02
C SER A 72 5.36 -8.67 6.95
N VAL A 73 6.01 -9.78 6.56
CA VAL A 73 7.12 -10.37 7.32
C VAL A 73 8.34 -9.45 7.29
N ARG A 74 8.65 -8.84 6.15
CA ARG A 74 9.76 -7.88 6.00
C ARG A 74 9.58 -6.69 6.95
N ASP A 75 8.38 -6.12 7.00
CA ASP A 75 8.05 -5.01 7.89
C ASP A 75 8.15 -5.43 9.36
N LEU A 76 7.65 -6.62 9.71
CA LEU A 76 7.77 -7.16 11.06
C LEU A 76 9.24 -7.31 11.49
N VAL A 77 10.07 -7.91 10.64
CA VAL A 77 11.49 -8.13 10.92
C VAL A 77 12.23 -6.80 11.02
N ALA A 78 12.01 -5.89 10.07
CA ALA A 78 12.63 -4.57 10.07
C ALA A 78 12.23 -3.75 11.30
N GLY A 79 10.95 -3.74 11.67
CA GLY A 79 10.45 -3.08 12.88
C GLY A 79 11.07 -3.66 14.14
N THR A 80 11.09 -4.99 14.27
CA THR A 80 11.68 -5.69 15.43
C THR A 80 13.18 -5.38 15.55
N LEU A 81 13.93 -5.39 14.44
CA LEU A 81 15.36 -5.11 14.44
C LEU A 81 15.66 -3.63 14.72
N LEU A 82 14.84 -2.71 14.20
CA LEU A 82 14.96 -1.29 14.50
C LEU A 82 14.73 -1.00 15.99
N GLU A 83 13.73 -1.64 16.60
CA GLU A 83 13.43 -1.47 18.03
C GLU A 83 14.54 -2.02 18.94
N ASN A 84 15.09 -3.19 18.60
CA ASN A 84 16.05 -3.89 19.47
C ASN A 84 17.52 -3.50 19.23
N VAL A 85 17.88 -3.19 17.98
CA VAL A 85 19.27 -2.96 17.55
C VAL A 85 19.50 -1.50 17.12
N GLY A 86 18.45 -0.73 16.85
CA GLY A 86 18.54 0.66 16.43
C GLY A 86 18.86 0.83 14.93
N GLU A 87 19.17 2.05 14.51
CA GLU A 87 19.28 2.42 13.08
C GLU A 87 20.33 1.64 12.28
N GLY A 88 21.36 1.10 12.93
CA GLY A 88 22.43 0.30 12.31
C GLY A 88 22.10 -1.19 12.11
N TRP A 89 20.85 -1.60 12.31
CA TRP A 89 20.45 -3.00 12.32
C TRP A 89 20.76 -3.74 11.01
N TRP A 90 20.68 -3.06 9.86
CA TRP A 90 20.99 -3.67 8.58
C TRP A 90 22.45 -4.10 8.49
N GLN A 91 23.38 -3.19 8.82
CA GLN A 91 24.81 -3.46 8.79
C GLN A 91 25.25 -4.42 9.90
N GLY A 92 24.56 -4.42 11.04
CA GLY A 92 24.92 -5.24 12.20
C GLY A 92 24.36 -6.67 12.18
N CYS A 93 23.23 -6.90 11.49
CA CYS A 93 22.51 -8.18 11.57
C CYS A 93 22.25 -8.86 10.22
N VAL A 94 22.33 -8.14 9.10
CA VAL A 94 21.92 -8.67 7.79
C VAL A 94 23.03 -8.62 6.74
N SER A 95 23.76 -7.50 6.62
CA SER A 95 24.79 -7.32 5.58
C SER A 95 26.13 -7.96 5.92
#